data_AF-A0A6C0CHN8-F1
#
_entry.id   AF-A0A6C0CHN8-F1
#
_cell.length_a   1.000
_cell.length_b   1.000
_cell.length_c   1.000
_cell.angle_alpha   90.00
_cell.angle_beta   90.00
_cell.angle_gamma   90.00
#
_symmetry.space_group_name_H-M   'P 1'
#
loop_
_entity.id
_entity.type
_entity.pdbx_description
1 polymer ?
#
loop_
_entity_poly.entity_id
_entity_poly.type
_entity_poly.pdbx_seq_one_letter_code
_entity_poly.pdbx_strand_id
1 'polypeptide(L)'
;MFSCELCNYTTGKEALLNQHNLTQKHIRRVQGIVKQDKFICHTCNYETFIKHSLEMHLLSKTHQDAEKGIFKVKLDEYTCEACNYKTPFKQSLHTHTLSKKHRKNVESTAHTPIGI
;
A
#
# COMPACT_ATOMS: atom_id res chain seq x y z
N MET A 1 -22.48 -2.18 -33.61
CA MET A 1 -21.16 -2.19 -32.95
C MET A 1 -21.42 -2.12 -31.45
N PHE A 2 -20.83 -3.01 -30.67
CA PHE A 2 -21.10 -3.16 -29.23
C PHE A 2 -19.93 -2.61 -28.43
N SER A 3 -20.19 -1.81 -27.40
CA SER A 3 -19.18 -1.15 -26.58
C SER A 3 -19.45 -1.39 -25.10
N CYS A 4 -18.38 -1.52 -24.33
CA CYS A 4 -18.47 -1.54 -22.88
C CYS A 4 -18.65 -0.09 -22.35
N GLU A 5 -19.56 0.12 -21.40
CA GLU A 5 -19.81 1.45 -20.82
C GLU A 5 -18.77 1.82 -19.74
N LEU A 6 -18.07 0.83 -19.20
CA LEU A 6 -17.14 0.99 -18.08
C LEU A 6 -15.67 1.02 -18.53
N CYS A 7 -15.40 0.73 -19.80
CA CYS A 7 -14.06 0.83 -20.38
C CYS A 7 -14.09 0.97 -21.91
N ASN A 8 -12.97 1.35 -22.52
CA ASN A 8 -12.86 1.60 -23.96
C ASN A 8 -12.84 0.32 -24.85
N TYR A 9 -13.49 -0.77 -24.43
CA TYR A 9 -13.57 -2.00 -25.23
C TYR A 9 -14.74 -1.95 -26.21
N THR A 10 -14.47 -2.21 -27.48
CA THR A 10 -15.48 -2.22 -28.56
C THR A 10 -15.32 -3.46 -29.44
N THR A 11 -16.43 -4.03 -29.89
CA THR A 11 -16.43 -5.23 -30.74
C THR A 11 -17.63 -5.24 -31.69
N GLY A 12 -17.51 -6.00 -32.79
CA GLY A 12 -18.60 -6.19 -33.74
C GLY A 12 -19.67 -7.20 -33.29
N LYS A 13 -19.41 -7.98 -32.24
CA LYS A 13 -20.28 -9.10 -31.79
C LYS A 13 -20.65 -8.96 -30.32
N GLU A 14 -21.94 -9.05 -30.01
CA GLU A 14 -22.45 -8.99 -28.62
C GLU A 14 -21.86 -10.09 -27.73
N ALA A 15 -21.73 -11.32 -28.25
CA ALA A 15 -21.14 -12.44 -27.51
C ALA A 15 -19.72 -12.15 -27.00
N LEU A 16 -18.92 -11.40 -27.77
CA LEU A 16 -17.56 -11.01 -27.36
C LEU A 16 -17.59 -9.90 -26.30
N LEU A 17 -18.58 -9.01 -26.33
CA LEU A 17 -18.79 -8.03 -25.27
C LEU A 17 -19.20 -8.71 -23.96
N ASN A 18 -20.11 -9.69 -24.03
CA ASN A 18 -20.52 -10.47 -22.86
C ASN A 18 -19.34 -11.25 -22.28
N GLN A 19 -18.53 -11.91 -23.12
CA GLN A 19 -17.31 -12.57 -22.66
C GLN A 19 -16.31 -11.60 -22.04
N HIS A 20 -16.12 -10.42 -22.65
CA HIS A 20 -15.25 -9.37 -22.11
C HIS A 20 -15.64 -8.98 -20.68
N ASN A 21 -16.93 -8.75 -20.42
CA ASN A 21 -17.46 -8.34 -19.12
C ASN A 21 -17.21 -9.41 -18.03
N LEU A 22 -17.10 -10.68 -18.41
CA LEU A 22 -16.82 -11.79 -17.50
C LEU A 22 -15.32 -11.99 -17.22
N THR A 23 -14.43 -11.31 -17.95
CA THR A 23 -12.99 -11.48 -17.72
C THR A 23 -12.57 -10.90 -16.38
N GLN A 24 -11.70 -11.62 -15.66
CA GLN A 24 -11.12 -11.15 -14.39
C GLN A 24 -10.41 -9.79 -14.55
N LYS A 25 -9.81 -9.52 -15.71
CA LYS A 25 -9.18 -8.24 -16.02
C LYS A 25 -10.20 -7.10 -16.05
N HIS A 26 -11.34 -7.30 -16.72
CA HIS A 26 -12.41 -6.31 -16.78
C HIS A 26 -13.02 -6.09 -15.39
N ILE A 27 -13.37 -7.17 -14.70
CA ILE A 27 -13.97 -7.11 -13.35
C ILE A 27 -13.06 -6.35 -12.38
N ARG A 28 -11.76 -6.68 -12.33
CA ARG A 28 -10.80 -5.96 -11.46
C ARG A 28 -10.70 -4.49 -11.79
N ARG A 29 -10.70 -4.14 -13.08
CA ARG A 29 -10.66 -2.74 -13.54
C ARG A 29 -11.90 -1.98 -13.08
N VAL A 30 -13.08 -2.56 -13.26
CA VAL A 30 -14.37 -1.94 -12.85
C VAL A 30 -14.48 -1.81 -11.34
N GLN A 31 -14.02 -2.81 -10.59
CA GLN A 31 -14.02 -2.78 -9.12
C GLN A 31 -12.91 -1.89 -8.54
N GLY A 32 -12.09 -1.25 -9.37
CA GLY A 32 -10.96 -0.44 -8.91
C GLY A 32 -9.89 -1.26 -8.18
N ILE A 33 -9.87 -2.58 -8.36
CA ILE A 33 -8.89 -3.46 -7.74
C ILE A 33 -7.54 -3.24 -8.43
N VAL A 34 -6.70 -2.46 -7.76
CA VAL A 34 -5.32 -2.24 -8.17
C VAL A 34 -4.56 -3.55 -8.03
N LYS A 35 -3.76 -3.91 -9.03
CA LYS A 35 -2.85 -5.04 -8.92
C LYS A 35 -1.89 -4.73 -7.77
N GLN A 36 -1.92 -5.53 -6.71
CA GLN A 36 -0.97 -5.38 -5.63
C GLN A 36 0.40 -5.80 -6.14
N ASP A 37 1.28 -4.83 -6.41
CA ASP A 37 2.62 -5.09 -6.95
C ASP A 37 3.50 -5.86 -5.97
N LYS A 38 3.30 -5.72 -4.66
CA LYS A 38 4.04 -6.50 -3.66
C LYS A 38 3.26 -6.71 -2.36
N PHE A 39 3.55 -7.85 -1.73
CA PHE A 39 3.12 -8.23 -0.39
C PHE A 39 4.23 -7.87 0.58
N ILE A 40 3.89 -7.14 1.65
CA ILE A 40 4.86 -6.62 2.62
C ILE A 40 4.44 -7.05 4.01
N CYS A 41 5.36 -7.66 4.75
CA CYS A 41 5.24 -7.84 6.20
C CYS A 41 5.69 -6.56 6.88
N HIS A 42 4.80 -5.93 7.66
CA HIS A 42 5.10 -4.65 8.29
C HIS A 42 5.92 -4.76 9.57
N THR A 43 5.97 -5.94 10.18
CA THR A 43 6.81 -6.24 11.36
C THR A 43 8.27 -6.42 11.00
N CYS A 44 8.54 -7.01 9.83
CA CYS A 44 9.91 -7.39 9.46
C CYS A 44 10.39 -6.65 8.21
N ASN A 45 9.54 -5.81 7.60
CA ASN A 45 9.74 -5.20 6.28
C ASN A 45 10.08 -6.22 5.16
N TYR A 46 9.76 -7.50 5.37
CA TYR A 46 9.92 -8.54 4.36
C TYR A 46 8.96 -8.26 3.20
N GLU A 47 9.49 -8.22 1.97
CA GLU A 47 8.70 -7.98 0.77
C GLU A 47 8.81 -9.14 -0.22
N THR A 48 7.70 -9.44 -0.90
CA THR A 48 7.64 -10.48 -1.92
C THR A 48 6.54 -10.18 -2.92
N PHE A 49 6.70 -10.64 -4.17
CA PHE A 49 5.69 -10.56 -5.22
C PHE A 49 4.67 -11.71 -5.14
N ILE A 50 4.91 -12.70 -4.25
CA ILE A 50 4.14 -13.94 -4.17
C ILE A 50 3.39 -14.00 -2.84
N LYS A 51 2.06 -14.03 -2.90
CA LYS A 51 1.20 -14.09 -1.69
C LYS A 51 1.58 -15.25 -0.76
N HIS A 52 1.74 -16.45 -1.33
CA HIS A 52 2.10 -17.64 -0.57
C HIS A 52 3.43 -17.50 0.18
N SER A 53 4.42 -16.80 -0.40
CA SER A 53 5.69 -16.55 0.26
C SER A 53 5.52 -15.62 1.47
N LEU A 54 4.62 -14.64 1.40
CA LEU A 54 4.29 -13.83 2.58
C LEU A 54 3.61 -14.70 3.65
N GLU A 55 2.65 -15.54 3.27
CA GLU A 55 1.96 -16.43 4.21
C GLU A 55 2.95 -17.37 4.93
N MET A 56 3.88 -17.97 4.19
CA MET A 56 4.94 -18.80 4.78
C MET A 56 5.90 -18.00 5.65
N HIS A 57 6.24 -16.76 5.26
CA HIS A 57 7.04 -15.86 6.08
C HIS A 57 6.36 -15.59 7.43
N LEU A 58 5.05 -15.31 7.45
CA LEU A 58 4.30 -15.04 8.69
C LEU A 58 4.29 -16.25 9.65
N LEU A 59 4.43 -17.46 9.13
CA LEU A 59 4.53 -18.69 9.93
C LEU A 59 5.96 -19.01 10.39
N SER A 60 6.97 -18.30 9.87
CA SER A 60 8.36 -18.57 10.20
C SER A 60 8.68 -18.18 11.64
N LYS A 61 9.58 -18.95 12.29
CA LYS A 61 10.09 -18.62 13.63
C LYS A 61 10.70 -17.22 13.66
N THR A 62 11.45 -16.85 12.61
CA THR A 62 12.05 -15.52 12.48
C THR A 62 11.02 -14.39 12.53
N HIS A 63 9.87 -14.55 11.88
CA HIS A 63 8.78 -13.58 11.97
C HIS A 63 8.16 -13.56 13.38
N GLN A 64 7.93 -14.74 13.97
CA GLN A 64 7.39 -14.84 15.34
C GLN A 64 8.32 -14.21 16.39
N ASP A 65 9.64 -14.37 16.24
CA ASP A 65 10.64 -13.76 17.12
C ASP A 65 10.73 -12.24 16.91
N ALA A 66 10.54 -11.76 15.67
CA ALA A 66 10.45 -10.33 15.38
C ALA A 66 9.16 -9.71 15.95
N GLU A 67 8.00 -10.38 15.82
CA GLU A 67 6.73 -9.99 16.44
C GLU A 67 6.83 -9.90 17.97
N LYS A 68 7.52 -10.86 18.59
CA LYS A 68 7.77 -10.87 20.04
C LYS A 68 8.84 -9.87 20.49
N GLY A 69 9.45 -9.14 19.57
CA GLY A 69 10.52 -8.18 19.86
C GLY A 69 11.82 -8.81 20.35
N ILE A 70 11.98 -10.13 20.22
CA ILE A 70 13.19 -10.87 20.61
C ILE A 70 14.32 -10.61 19.61
N PHE A 71 13.97 -10.48 18.32
CA PHE A 71 14.90 -10.15 17.26
C PHE A 71 14.56 -8.79 16.66
N LYS A 72 15.26 -7.73 17.10
CA LYS A 72 15.25 -6.46 16.37
C LYS A 72 16.05 -6.66 15.09
N VAL A 73 15.36 -6.97 13.99
CA VAL A 73 15.94 -6.79 12.66
C VAL A 73 16.45 -5.35 12.62
N LYS A 74 17.75 -5.18 12.37
CA LYS A 74 18.43 -3.88 12.32
C LYS A 74 17.92 -3.17 11.06
N LEU A 75 16.76 -2.56 11.20
CA LEU A 75 16.07 -1.86 10.14
C LEU A 75 16.47 -0.39 10.30
N ASP A 76 17.13 0.18 9.29
CA ASP A 76 17.39 1.62 9.23
C ASP A 76 16.11 2.37 9.66
N GLU A 77 16.24 3.17 10.72
CA GLU A 77 15.09 3.82 11.32
C GLU A 77 14.45 4.80 10.33
N TYR A 78 13.15 4.68 10.11
CA TYR A 78 12.40 5.67 9.35
C TYR A 78 12.10 6.85 10.26
N THR A 79 12.68 8.00 9.93
CA THR A 79 12.47 9.24 10.67
C THR A 79 11.55 10.18 9.88
N CYS A 80 10.53 10.70 10.54
CA CYS A 80 9.74 11.80 10.01
C CYS A 80 10.53 13.09 10.11
N GLU A 81 10.87 13.71 8.99
CA GLU A 81 11.64 14.96 8.97
C GLU A 81 10.87 16.13 9.61
N ALA A 82 9.55 16.13 9.52
CA ALA A 82 8.72 17.24 10.00
C ALA A 82 8.54 17.28 11.52
N CYS A 83 8.67 16.14 12.22
CA CYS A 83 8.47 16.09 13.68
C CYS A 83 9.41 15.14 14.42
N ASN A 84 10.49 14.68 13.77
CA ASN A 84 11.48 13.74 14.30
C ASN A 84 10.89 12.43 14.88
N TYR A 85 9.69 12.04 14.45
CA TYR A 85 9.09 10.76 14.84
C TYR A 85 9.89 9.61 14.22
N LYS A 86 10.42 8.73 15.06
CA LYS A 86 11.20 7.57 14.62
C LYS A 86 10.38 6.30 14.72
N THR A 87 10.47 5.47 13.70
CA THR A 87 9.90 4.14 13.73
C THR A 87 10.74 3.19 12.89
N PRO A 88 10.90 1.93 13.30
CA PRO A 88 11.53 0.94 12.44
C PRO A 88 10.68 0.64 11.20
N PHE A 89 9.39 0.96 11.17
CA PHE A 89 8.48 0.51 10.11
C PHE A 89 8.08 1.64 9.15
N LYS A 90 8.32 1.44 7.86
CA LYS A 90 7.93 2.41 6.80
C LYS A 90 6.43 2.70 6.81
N GLN A 91 5.58 1.70 7.07
CA GLN A 91 4.13 1.91 7.13
C GLN A 91 3.73 2.69 8.37
N SER A 92 4.36 2.46 9.52
CA SER A 92 4.11 3.28 10.71
C SER A 92 4.46 4.73 10.46
N LEU A 93 5.55 5.01 9.71
CA LEU A 93 5.87 6.36 9.28
C LEU A 93 4.82 6.91 8.31
N HIS A 94 4.36 6.12 7.34
CA HIS A 94 3.33 6.53 6.39
C HIS A 94 1.97 6.82 7.06
N THR A 95 1.50 5.94 7.93
CA THR A 95 0.26 6.15 8.70
C THR A 95 0.41 7.34 9.65
N HIS A 96 1.59 7.51 10.24
CA HIS A 96 1.92 8.69 11.01
C HIS A 96 1.77 9.96 10.18
N THR A 97 2.38 10.04 8.98
CA THR A 97 2.30 11.26 8.13
C THR A 97 0.89 11.54 7.61
N LEU A 98 0.05 10.51 7.47
CA LEU A 98 -1.36 10.66 7.10
C LEU A 98 -2.28 11.02 8.29
N SER A 99 -1.81 10.88 9.53
CA SER A 99 -2.63 11.12 10.72
C SER A 99 -3.02 12.59 10.83
N LYS A 100 -4.31 12.85 11.14
CA LYS A 100 -4.82 14.21 11.41
C LYS A 100 -4.00 14.93 12.48
N LYS A 101 -3.46 14.20 13.47
CA LYS A 101 -2.60 14.77 14.53
C LYS A 101 -1.26 15.25 13.97
N HIS A 102 -0.65 14.48 13.08
CA HIS A 102 0.59 14.87 12.42
C HIS A 102 0.38 16.08 11.52
N ARG A 103 -0.66 16.06 10.67
CA ARG A 103 -0.99 17.18 9.77
C ARG A 103 -1.18 18.49 10.54
N LYS A 104 -1.98 18.48 11.62
CA LYS A 104 -2.14 19.66 12.49
C LYS A 104 -0.82 20.16 13.09
N ASN A 105 0.07 19.25 13.50
CA ASN A 105 1.36 19.61 14.07
C ASN A 105 2.32 20.21 13.04
N VAL A 106 2.27 19.77 11.78
CA VAL A 106 3.08 20.31 10.68
C VAL A 106 2.48 21.59 10.09
N GLU A 107 1.15 21.71 10.05
CA GLU A 107 0.46 22.92 9.58
C GLU A 107 0.60 24.10 10.56
N SER A 108 0.69 23.83 11.87
CA SER A 108 0.96 24.86 12.89
C SER A 108 2.36 25.47 12.83
N THR A 109 3.33 24.82 12.17
CA THR A 109 4.70 25.35 12.03
C THR A 109 4.96 26.09 10.72
N ALA A 110 3.97 26.13 9.80
CA ALA A 110 4.11 26.73 8.47
C ALA A 110 3.68 28.21 8.37
N HIS A 111 3.32 28.85 9.49
CA HIS A 111 2.91 30.27 9.50
C HIS A 111 3.99 31.16 10.16
N THR A 112 5.09 31.37 9.44
CA THR A 112 5.87 32.60 9.55
C THR A 112 5.38 33.55 8.45
N PRO A 113 4.71 34.68 8.79
CA PRO A 113 4.51 35.73 7.81
C PRO A 113 5.88 36.30 7.44
N ILE A 114 6.32 36.03 6.21
CA ILE A 114 7.44 36.76 5.61
C ILE A 114 6.89 38.15 5.32
N GLY A 115 7.15 39.07 6.25
CA GLY A 115 6.92 40.49 6.04
C GLY A 115 7.91 41.02 5.01
N ILE A 116 7.38 41.73 4.02
CA ILE A 116 8.00 42.90 3.37
C ILE A 116 6.88 43.84 2.95
#